data_AF-A0A8J7YLQ1-F1
#
_entry.id   AF-A0A8J7YLQ1-F1
#
_cell.length_a   1.000
_cell.length_b   1.000
_cell.length_c   1.000
_cell.angle_alpha   90.00
_cell.angle_beta   90.00
_cell.angle_gamma   90.00
#
_symmetry.space_group_name_H-M   'P 1'
#
loop_
_entity.id
_entity.type
_entity.pdbx_description
1 polymer ?
#
loop_
_entity_poly.entity_id
_entity_poly.type
_entity_poly.pdbx_seq_one_letter_code
_entity_poly.pdbx_strand_id
1 'polypeptide(L)' 'MGPKEQAIILKSFVRILKILPGSKINLRLDVETVVIETLSAVSVCIFNRIVNSGRSVRKLFSHGYDAEFSGESQ' A
#
# COMPACT_ATOMS: atom_id res chain seq x y z
N MET A 1 -25.18 13.38 -6.59
CA MET A 1 -24.15 13.99 -7.45
C MET A 1 -23.96 15.44 -7.02
N GLY A 2 -22.72 15.91 -6.88
CA GLY A 2 -22.38 17.30 -6.57
C GLY A 2 -22.23 18.16 -7.83
N PRO A 3 -21.98 19.48 -7.69
CA PRO A 3 -21.94 20.46 -8.79
C PRO A 3 -20.81 20.25 -9.81
N LYS A 4 -19.95 19.24 -9.63
CA LYS A 4 -18.84 18.86 -10.51
C LYS A 4 -18.85 17.37 -10.83
N GLU A 5 -20.04 16.79 -11.00
CA GLU A 5 -20.22 15.36 -11.27
C GLU A 5 -19.61 14.45 -10.19
N GLN A 6 -19.51 14.98 -8.97
CA GLN A 6 -18.94 14.25 -7.84
C GLN A 6 -19.97 13.29 -7.25
N ALA A 7 -19.60 12.02 -7.10
CA ALA A 7 -20.39 11.09 -6.32
C ALA A 7 -20.24 11.42 -4.82
N ILE A 8 -21.36 11.51 -4.11
CA ILE A 8 -21.37 11.71 -2.66
C ILE A 8 -21.46 10.34 -2.01
N ILE A 9 -20.44 9.98 -1.24
CA ILE A 9 -20.42 8.73 -0.48
C ILE A 9 -21.13 8.95 0.86
N LEU A 10 -22.09 8.08 1.20
CA LEU A 10 -22.78 8.17 2.48
C LEU A 10 -21.80 8.01 3.64
N LYS A 11 -22.01 8.77 4.72
CA LYS A 11 -21.15 8.76 5.92
C LYS A 11 -20.93 7.36 6.50
N SER A 12 -21.93 6.48 6.40
CA SER A 12 -21.83 5.08 6.85
C SER A 12 -20.75 4.30 6.08
N PHE A 13 -20.68 4.45 4.75
CA PHE A 13 -19.65 3.80 3.94
C PHE A 13 -18.27 4.39 4.20
N VAL A 14 -18.17 5.70 4.39
CA VAL A 14 -16.91 6.36 4.76
C VAL A 14 -16.35 5.77 6.07
N ARG A 15 -17.20 5.54 7.07
CA ARG A 15 -16.80 4.92 8.34
C ARG A 15 -16.38 3.46 8.19
N ILE A 16 -17.17 2.66 7.46
CA ILE A 16 -16.90 1.23 7.24
C ILE A 16 -15.59 1.03 6.47
N LEU A 17 -15.39 1.82 5.41
CA LEU A 17 -14.19 1.77 4.57
C LEU A 17 -13.00 2.53 5.19
N LYS A 18 -13.17 3.17 6.35
CA LYS A 18 -12.13 3.97 7.03
C LYS A 18 -11.47 5.00 6.10
N ILE A 19 -12.25 5.61 5.22
CA ILE A 19 -11.77 6.66 4.30
C ILE A 19 -11.70 7.96 5.09
N LEU A 20 -10.50 8.53 5.20
CA LEU A 20 -10.25 9.81 5.86
C LEU A 20 -9.93 10.89 4.82
N PRO A 21 -10.02 12.19 5.17
CA PRO A 21 -9.52 13.25 4.30
C PRO A 21 -8.06 12.97 3.91
N GLY A 22 -7.78 12.95 2.60
CA GLY A 22 -6.45 12.65 2.07
C GLY A 22 -6.13 11.15 1.89
N SER A 23 -7.05 10.24 2.23
CA SER A 23 -6.91 8.82 1.89
C SER A 23 -6.83 8.60 0.39
N LYS A 24 -5.87 7.79 -0.05
CA LYS A 24 -5.82 7.29 -1.43
C LYS A 24 -6.72 6.06 -1.54
N ILE A 25 -7.54 6.03 -2.59
CA ILE A 25 -8.48 4.95 -2.91
C ILE A 25 -8.21 4.45 -4.32
N ASN A 26 -8.44 3.16 -4.55
CA ASN A 26 -8.46 2.59 -5.89
C ASN A 26 -9.87 2.71 -6.46
N LEU A 27 -9.97 3.24 -7.67
CA LEU A 27 -11.21 3.30 -8.43
C LEU A 27 -11.05 2.38 -9.63
N ARG A 28 -11.97 1.42 -9.77
CA ARG A 28 -12.00 0.50 -10.90
C ARG A 28 -13.38 0.61 -11.56
N LEU A 29 -13.40 0.59 -12.88
CA LEU A 29 -14.64 0.52 -13.65
C LEU A 29 -14.83 -0.94 -14.07
N ASP A 30 -15.96 -1.52 -13.72
CA ASP A 30 -16.36 -2.87 -14.12
C ASP A 30 -17.68 -2.81 -14.87
N VAL A 31 -17.59 -2.92 -16.20
CA VAL A 31 -18.66 -2.82 -17.22
C VAL A 31 -19.57 -1.61 -17.05
N GLU A 32 -20.48 -1.63 -16.07
CA GLU A 32 -21.45 -0.56 -15.75
C GLU A 32 -21.35 -0.04 -14.31
N THR A 33 -20.41 -0.57 -13.51
CA THR A 33 -20.28 -0.27 -12.09
C THR A 33 -18.93 0.33 -11.76
N VAL A 34 -18.90 1.27 -10.82
CA VAL A 34 -17.67 1.81 -10.27
C VAL A 34 -17.40 1.12 -8.95
N VAL A 35 -16.32 0.36 -8.90
CA VAL A 35 -15.83 -0.32 -7.70
C VAL A 35 -14.84 0.60 -6.99
N ILE A 36 -15.15 0.92 -5.73
CA ILE A 36 -14.30 1.72 -4.86
C ILE A 36 -13.63 0.77 -3.87
N GLU A 37 -12.33 0.62 -3.99
CA GLU A 37 -11.52 -0.20 -3.09
C GLU A 37 -10.65 0.72 -2.24
N THR A 38 -10.59 0.45 -0.94
CA THR A 38 -9.55 1.04 -0.11
C THR A 38 -8.23 0.42 -0.54
N LEU A 39 -7.15 1.21 -0.53
CA LEU A 39 -5.82 0.60 -0.60
C LEU A 39 -5.72 -0.29 0.63
N SER A 40 -5.81 -1.61 0.41
CA SER A 40 -5.47 -2.60 1.41
C SER A 40 -4.14 -2.15 1.98
N ALA A 41 -4.15 -1.76 3.25
CA ALA A 41 -2.93 -1.59 4.01
C ALA A 41 -2.38 -3.00 4.18
N VAL A 42 -1.79 -3.53 3.11
CA VAL A 42 -1.00 -4.74 3.17
C VAL A 42 0.04 -4.40 4.22
N SER A 43 -0.01 -5.06 5.36
CA SER A 43 0.88 -4.80 6.49
C SER A 43 2.34 -4.73 6.00
N VAL A 44 2.66 -5.50 4.97
CA VAL A 44 3.90 -5.46 4.19
C VAL A 44 4.24 -4.07 3.64
N CYS A 45 3.33 -3.32 3.05
CA CYS A 45 3.60 -1.95 2.55
C CYS A 45 3.88 -0.96 3.68
N ILE A 46 3.20 -1.09 4.82
CA ILE A 46 3.46 -0.27 6.01
C ILE A 46 4.82 -0.63 6.60
N PHE A 47 5.11 -1.92 6.77
CA PHE A 47 6.42 -2.39 7.21
C PHE A 47 7.51 -1.94 6.26
N ASN A 48 7.33 -2.07 4.94
CA ASN A 48 8.31 -1.65 3.95
C ASN A 48 8.51 -0.12 3.96
N ARG A 49 7.47 0.66 4.21
CA ARG A 49 7.59 2.12 4.40
C ARG A 49 8.35 2.48 5.68
N ILE A 50 8.07 1.81 6.80
CA ILE A 50 8.78 2.00 8.08
C ILE A 50 10.26 1.62 7.91
N VAL A 51 10.52 0.42 7.40
CA VAL A 51 11.86 -0.12 7.10
C VAL A 51 12.66 0.85 6.22
N ASN A 52 12.08 1.39 5.15
CA ASN A 52 12.81 2.28 4.23
C ASN A 52 12.89 3.76 4.67
N SER A 53 12.19 4.17 5.75
CA SER A 53 12.14 5.57 6.19
C SER A 53 13.21 5.94 7.22
N GLY A 54 13.86 4.96 7.85
CA GLY A 54 14.92 5.19 8.82
C GLY A 54 16.29 5.33 8.15
N ARG A 55 17.04 6.39 8.49
CA ARG A 55 18.43 6.62 8.04
C ARG A 55 19.38 5.45 8.38
N SER A 56 18.98 4.60 9.33
CA SER A 56 19.77 3.49 9.87
C SER A 56 19.45 2.12 9.28
N VAL A 57 18.40 2.00 8.45
CA VAL A 57 18.06 0.72 7.82
C VAL A 57 18.68 0.71 6.42
N ARG A 58 19.98 0.39 6.38
CA ARG A 58 20.66 0.07 5.12
C ARG A 58 19.87 -1.07 4.46
N LYS A 59 19.43 -0.88 3.22
CA LYS A 59 18.83 -1.96 2.40
C LYS A 59 19.75 -3.18 2.47
N LEU A 60 19.29 -4.24 3.12
CA LEU A 60 19.93 -5.54 3.02
C LEU A 60 19.60 -6.07 1.63
N PHE A 61 20.60 -6.09 0.75
CA PHE A 61 20.49 -6.80 -0.52
C PHE A 61 20.43 -8.29 -0.20
N SER A 62 19.33 -8.95 -0.60
CA SER A 62 19.09 -10.38 -0.40
C SER A 62 20.16 -11.27 -1.01
N HIS A 63 20.98 -10.75 -1.92
CA HIS A 63 22.00 -11.50 -2.67
C HIS A 63 23.42 -11.36 -2.10
N GLY A 64 23.57 -10.89 -0.86
CA GLY A 64 24.89 -10.81 -0.20
C GLY A 64 25.31 -12.09 0.54
N TYR A 65 24.41 -13.05 0.74
CA TYR A 65 24.67 -14.22 1.60
C TYR A 65 25.38 -15.38 0.90
N ASP A 66 25.40 -15.43 -0.44
CA ASP A 66 26.00 -16.57 -1.15
C ASP A 66 27.54 -16.56 -1.12
N ALA A 67 28.17 -15.40 -0.88
CA ALA A 67 29.64 -15.29 -0.85
C ALA A 67 30.27 -15.75 0.48
N GLU A 68 29.50 -15.78 1.58
CA GLU A 68 30.03 -16.27 2.88
C GLU A 68 29.93 -17.79 3.03
N PHE A 69 29.13 -18.48 2.19
CA PHE A 69 29.00 -19.94 2.20
C PHE A 69 29.95 -20.66 1.23
N SER A 70 30.64 -19.95 0.33
CA SER A 70 31.72 -20.51 -0.50
C SER A 70 33.06 -20.51 0.25
N GLY A 71 33.02 -20.85 1.55
CA GLY A 71 34.19 -21.32 2.27
C GLY A 71 34.62 -22.65 1.68
N GLU A 72 35.37 -22.61 0.59
CA GLU A 72 36.24 -23.70 0.19
C GLU A 72 37.20 -23.95 1.35
N SER A 73 36.87 -24.96 2.15
CA SER A 73 37.83 -25.62 3.01
C SER A 73 38.79 -26.37 2.10
N GLN A 74 39.90 -25.73 1.70
CA GLN A 74 41.20 -26.36 1.42
C GLN A 74 42.28 -25.31 1.18
#